data_AF-A0A1D2UGC4-F1
#
_entry.id   AF-A0A1D2UGC4-F1
#
_cell.length_a   1.000
_cell.length_b   1.000
_cell.length_c   1.000
_cell.angle_alpha   90.00
_cell.angle_beta   90.00
_cell.angle_gamma   90.00
#
_symmetry.space_group_name_H-M   'P 1'
#
loop_
_entity.id
_entity.type
_entity.pdbx_description
1 polymer ?
#
loop_
_entity_poly.entity_id
_entity_poly.type
_entity_poly.pdbx_seq_one_letter_code
_entity_poly.pdbx_strand_id
1 'polypeptide(L)'
;MKLLRAAGADLLFIDMQYSRYTELLVSPGEYLEQLRWISRRQRVALLRRYAMMEHWIGSGAFDFEGRTPSEQHRDADAAHDCIGGWLARMVRQGVLLANKR
;
A
#
# COMPACT_ATOMS: atom_id res chain seq x y z
N MET A 1 10.55 13.34 6.57
CA MET A 1 9.70 13.26 7.80
C MET A 1 9.72 14.56 8.61
N LYS A 2 10.88 15.09 9.04
CA LYS A 2 10.97 16.28 9.91
C LYS A 2 10.23 17.51 9.37
N LEU A 3 10.39 17.83 8.08
CA LEU A 3 9.70 18.96 7.43
C LEU A 3 8.17 18.81 7.45
N LEU A 4 7.66 17.63 7.08
CA LEU A 4 6.22 17.35 7.06
C LEU A 4 5.60 17.44 8.47
N ARG A 5 6.30 16.89 9.48
CA ARG A 5 5.86 16.99 10.87
C ARG A 5 5.92 18.41 11.42
N ALA A 6 6.95 19.19 11.06
CA ALA A 6 7.04 20.59 11.44
C ALA A 6 5.91 21.43 10.83
N ALA A 7 5.40 21.02 9.67
CA ALA A 7 4.22 21.60 9.04
C ALA A 7 2.88 21.10 9.63
N GLY A 8 2.91 20.28 10.70
CA GLY A 8 1.71 19.77 11.36
C GLY A 8 1.01 18.62 10.61
N ALA A 9 1.64 17.99 9.62
CA ALA A 9 1.03 16.92 8.85
C ALA A 9 1.14 15.55 9.55
N ASP A 10 0.04 14.79 9.52
CA ASP A 10 0.04 13.37 9.77
C ASP A 10 0.62 12.58 8.60
N LEU A 11 1.12 11.38 8.90
CA LEU A 11 1.87 10.58 7.94
C LEU A 11 1.33 9.16 7.90
N LEU A 12 1.16 8.65 6.69
CA LEU A 12 0.87 7.26 6.38
C LEU A 12 1.79 6.85 5.22
N PHE A 13 2.42 5.69 5.35
CA PHE A 13 3.21 5.08 4.30
C PHE A 13 2.38 4.08 3.52
N ILE A 14 2.70 3.95 2.23
CA ILE A 14 2.21 2.93 1.34
C ILE A 14 3.46 2.35 0.68
N ASP A 15 3.68 1.04 0.80
CA ASP A 15 4.79 0.41 0.11
C ASP A 15 4.50 0.26 -1.40
N MET A 16 5.52 -0.16 -2.14
CA MET A 16 5.45 -0.27 -3.59
C MET A 16 4.37 -1.25 -4.06
N GLN A 17 3.88 -1.05 -5.27
CA GLN A 17 3.02 -2.03 -5.94
C GLN A 17 3.77 -3.35 -6.16
N TYR A 18 3.07 -4.48 -6.03
CA TYR A 18 3.56 -5.76 -6.52
C TYR A 18 3.43 -5.86 -8.04
N SER A 19 4.46 -6.37 -8.68
CA SER A 19 4.48 -6.78 -10.09
C SER A 19 5.45 -7.95 -10.21
N ARG A 20 5.02 -9.06 -10.84
CA ARG A 20 5.87 -10.23 -11.08
C ARG A 20 7.12 -9.84 -11.84
N TYR A 21 6.98 -8.97 -12.84
CA TYR A 21 8.10 -8.48 -13.63
C TYR A 21 9.10 -7.67 -12.79
N THR A 22 8.61 -6.78 -11.92
CA THR A 22 9.48 -6.00 -11.05
C THR A 22 10.21 -6.90 -10.04
N GLU A 23 9.54 -7.88 -9.46
CA GLU A 23 10.14 -8.84 -8.52
C GLU A 23 11.30 -9.64 -9.14
N LEU A 24 11.19 -9.99 -10.42
CA LEU A 24 12.27 -10.66 -11.17
C LEU A 24 13.49 -9.76 -11.39
N LEU A 25 13.29 -8.45 -11.47
CA LEU A 25 14.35 -7.48 -11.78
C LEU A 25 14.99 -6.88 -10.53
N VAL A 26 14.23 -6.71 -9.45
CA VAL A 26 14.68 -6.12 -8.20
C VAL A 26 14.20 -6.99 -7.05
N SER A 27 15.09 -7.35 -6.13
CA SER A 27 14.72 -8.02 -4.89
C SER A 27 14.09 -6.99 -3.93
N PRO A 28 12.76 -6.94 -3.77
CA PRO A 28 12.12 -5.87 -3.02
C PRO A 28 12.17 -6.12 -1.51
N GLY A 29 12.61 -7.32 -1.09
CA GLY A 29 12.55 -7.78 0.30
C GLY A 29 13.18 -6.81 1.29
N GLU A 30 14.41 -6.35 1.01
CA GLU A 30 15.13 -5.41 1.86
C GLU A 30 14.40 -4.06 1.96
N TYR A 31 13.94 -3.51 0.84
CA TYR A 31 13.17 -2.27 0.81
C TYR A 31 11.90 -2.38 1.67
N LEU A 32 11.13 -3.45 1.47
CA LEU A 32 9.88 -3.70 2.19
C LEU A 32 10.13 -3.90 3.70
N GLU A 33 11.21 -4.58 4.08
CA GLU A 33 11.58 -4.76 5.48
C GLU A 33 12.02 -3.46 6.14
N GLN A 34 12.89 -2.69 5.49
CA GLN A 34 13.35 -1.41 6.00
C GLN A 34 12.19 -0.44 6.17
N LEU A 35 11.25 -0.40 5.21
CA LEU A 35 10.08 0.46 5.32
C LEU A 35 9.17 0.04 6.50
N ARG A 36 8.99 -1.26 6.74
CA ARG A 36 8.28 -1.78 7.93
C ARG A 36 8.99 -1.41 9.23
N TRP A 37 10.32 -1.49 9.26
CA TRP A 37 11.09 -1.14 10.45
C TRP A 37 11.00 0.38 10.75
N ILE A 38 11.19 1.22 9.73
CA ILE A 38 11.09 2.67 9.84
C ILE A 38 9.68 3.08 10.28
N SER A 39 8.64 2.50 9.70
CA SER A 39 7.25 2.85 10.04
C SER A 39 6.96 2.62 11.52
N ARG A 40 7.40 1.49 12.08
CA ARG A 40 7.26 1.16 13.51
C ARG A 40 8.08 2.10 14.39
N ARG A 41 9.37 2.31 14.06
CA ARG A 41 10.26 3.20 14.83
C ARG A 41 9.74 4.63 14.87
N GLN A 42 9.20 5.12 13.76
CA GLN A 42 8.70 6.48 13.62
C GLN A 42 7.21 6.62 13.98
N ARG A 43 6.56 5.53 14.39
CA ARG A 43 5.12 5.45 14.73
C ARG A 43 4.24 6.01 13.60
N VAL A 44 4.56 5.62 12.37
CA VAL A 44 3.83 5.97 11.14
C VAL A 44 3.06 4.73 10.69
N ALA A 45 1.77 4.90 10.36
CA ALA A 45 0.97 3.81 9.83
C ALA A 45 1.51 3.37 8.45
N LEU A 46 1.44 2.09 8.13
CA LEU A 46 1.90 1.53 6.85
C LEU A 46 0.81 0.66 6.23
N LEU A 47 0.35 1.01 5.03
CA LEU A 47 -0.43 0.13 4.17
C LEU A 47 0.54 -0.76 3.38
N ARG A 48 0.39 -2.08 3.53
CA ARG A 48 1.20 -3.10 2.85
C ARG A 48 0.63 -3.45 1.48
N ARG A 49 0.62 -2.48 0.56
CA ARG A 49 0.12 -2.62 -0.81
C ARG A 49 0.79 -3.78 -1.55
N TYR A 50 2.10 -3.96 -1.41
CA TYR A 50 2.85 -5.06 -2.03
C TYR A 50 2.24 -6.41 -1.67
N ALA A 51 2.16 -6.72 -0.37
CA ALA A 51 1.65 -8.01 0.11
C ALA A 51 0.16 -8.22 -0.21
N MET A 52 -0.64 -7.15 -0.22
CA MET A 52 -2.05 -7.22 -0.64
C MET A 52 -2.17 -7.63 -2.11
N MET A 53 -1.42 -6.97 -2.98
CA MET A 53 -1.46 -7.23 -4.42
C MET A 53 -0.83 -8.58 -4.78
N GLU A 54 0.27 -8.96 -4.13
CA GLU A 54 0.89 -10.29 -4.24
C GLU A 54 -0.14 -11.38 -3.91
N HIS A 55 -0.86 -11.22 -2.80
CA HIS A 55 -1.92 -12.16 -2.41
C HIS A 55 -3.06 -12.20 -3.43
N TRP A 56 -3.51 -11.06 -3.95
CA TRP A 56 -4.59 -11.02 -4.94
C TRP A 56 -4.21 -11.70 -6.26
N ILE A 57 -2.98 -11.48 -6.74
CA ILE A 57 -2.48 -12.16 -7.94
C ILE A 57 -2.28 -13.65 -7.67
N GLY A 58 -1.71 -14.02 -6.52
CA GLY A 58 -1.47 -15.41 -6.14
C GLY A 58 -2.76 -16.22 -5.94
N SER A 59 -3.86 -15.56 -5.54
CA SER A 59 -5.18 -16.17 -5.38
C SER A 59 -6.06 -16.09 -6.63
N GLY A 60 -5.62 -15.39 -7.68
CA GLY A 60 -6.42 -15.15 -8.89
C GLY A 60 -7.59 -14.19 -8.68
N ALA A 61 -7.56 -13.37 -7.62
CA ALA A 61 -8.58 -12.36 -7.36
C ALA A 61 -8.53 -11.20 -8.38
N PHE A 62 -7.34 -10.90 -8.90
CA PHE A 62 -7.11 -9.94 -9.99
C PHE A 62 -6.05 -10.48 -10.94
N ASP A 63 -6.21 -10.21 -12.24
CA ASP A 63 -5.24 -10.51 -13.29
C ASP A 63 -4.80 -9.22 -14.02
N PHE A 64 -3.74 -8.61 -13.49
CA PHE A 64 -3.12 -7.43 -14.12
C PHE A 64 -2.29 -7.76 -15.37
N GLU A 65 -2.08 -9.04 -15.66
CA GLU A 65 -1.40 -9.53 -16.87
C GLU A 65 -2.43 -10.02 -17.92
N GLY A 66 -3.70 -9.63 -17.73
CA GLY A 66 -4.85 -10.09 -18.52
C GLY A 66 -4.69 -9.98 -20.03
N ARG A 67 -5.53 -10.72 -20.75
CA ARG A 67 -5.37 -10.98 -22.19
C ARG A 67 -5.61 -9.74 -23.06
N THR A 68 -6.37 -8.78 -22.56
CA THR A 68 -6.67 -7.52 -23.25
C THR A 68 -6.48 -6.30 -22.35
N PRO A 69 -6.19 -5.11 -22.91
CA PRO A 69 -6.10 -3.88 -22.13
C PRO A 69 -7.37 -3.53 -21.34
N SER A 70 -8.56 -3.89 -21.86
CA SER A 70 -9.82 -3.59 -21.17
C SER A 70 -10.01 -4.45 -19.91
N GLU A 71 -9.57 -5.70 -19.93
CA GLU A 71 -9.59 -6.57 -18.74
C GLU A 71 -8.59 -6.08 -17.69
N GLN A 72 -7.38 -5.72 -18.12
CA GLN A 72 -6.36 -5.16 -17.24
C GLN A 72 -6.83 -3.87 -16.55
N HIS A 73 -7.46 -2.96 -17.28
CA HIS A 73 -8.02 -1.73 -16.69
C HIS A 73 -9.13 -2.03 -15.69
N ARG A 74 -10.04 -2.95 -16.00
CA ARG A 74 -11.13 -3.32 -15.08
C ARG A 74 -10.58 -3.85 -13.75
N ASP A 75 -9.57 -4.73 -13.81
CA ASP A 75 -8.97 -5.31 -12.62
C ASP A 75 -8.13 -4.27 -11.85
N ALA A 76 -7.44 -3.37 -12.56
CA ALA A 76 -6.75 -2.24 -11.96
C ALA A 76 -7.71 -1.32 -11.20
N ASP A 77 -8.82 -0.91 -11.84
CA ASP A 77 -9.84 -0.05 -11.22
C ASP A 77 -10.41 -0.70 -9.96
N ALA A 78 -10.81 -1.98 -10.05
CA ALA A 78 -11.34 -2.73 -8.91
C ALA A 78 -10.31 -2.88 -7.77
N ALA A 79 -9.04 -3.11 -8.09
CA ALA A 79 -7.98 -3.18 -7.09
C ALA A 79 -7.71 -1.82 -6.44
N HIS A 80 -7.73 -0.73 -7.21
CA HIS A 80 -7.55 0.63 -6.71
C HIS A 80 -8.73 1.07 -5.84
N ASP A 81 -9.96 0.68 -6.17
CA ASP A 81 -11.13 0.88 -5.32
C ASP A 81 -10.97 0.18 -3.96
N CYS A 82 -10.52 -1.08 -3.97
CA CYS A 82 -10.22 -1.82 -2.74
C CYS A 82 -9.15 -1.14 -1.89
N ILE A 83 -8.03 -0.74 -2.51
CA ILE A 83 -6.93 -0.03 -1.84
C ILE A 83 -7.43 1.30 -1.27
N GLY A 84 -8.19 2.07 -2.06
CA GLY A 84 -8.78 3.34 -1.64
C GLY A 84 -9.68 3.19 -0.42
N GLY A 85 -10.52 2.14 -0.40
CA GLY A 85 -11.36 1.81 0.75
C GLY A 85 -10.55 1.49 2.01
N TRP A 86 -9.44 0.77 1.89
CA TRP A 86 -8.52 0.51 3.01
C TRP A 86 -7.84 1.79 3.51
N LEU A 87 -7.36 2.64 2.61
CA LEU A 87 -6.76 3.94 2.97
C LEU A 87 -7.75 4.83 3.71
N ALA A 88 -8.97 4.97 3.20
CA ALA A 88 -10.03 5.76 3.84
C ALA A 88 -10.34 5.23 5.24
N ARG A 89 -10.39 3.90 5.42
CA ARG A 89 -10.60 3.27 6.74
C ARG A 89 -9.43 3.58 7.69
N MET A 90 -8.18 3.47 7.22
CA MET A 90 -7.01 3.77 8.03
C MET A 90 -6.98 5.24 8.48
N VAL A 91 -7.24 6.18 7.56
CA VAL A 91 -7.30 7.62 7.88
C VAL A 91 -8.39 7.89 8.91
N ARG A 92 -9.60 7.37 8.69
CA ARG A 92 -10.72 7.53 9.63
C ARG A 92 -10.40 6.97 11.01
N GLN A 93 -9.79 5.79 11.08
CA GLN A 93 -9.35 5.19 12.34
C GLN A 93 -8.31 6.06 13.05
N GLY A 94 -7.36 6.63 12.29
CA GLY A 94 -6.34 7.54 12.82
C GLY A 94 -6.95 8.76 13.50
N VAL A 95 -7.92 9.41 12.85
CA VAL A 95 -8.65 10.56 13.41
C VAL A 95 -9.38 10.19 14.70
N LEU A 96 -10.08 9.05 14.72
CA LEU A 96 -10.80 8.58 15.91
C LEU A 96 -9.87 8.28 17.10
N LEU A 97 -8.65 7.79 16.83
CA LEU A 97 -7.64 7.51 17.86
C LEU A 97 -6.88 8.76 18.32
N ALA A 98 -6.88 9.82 17.52
CA ALA A 98 -6.33 11.12 17.92
C ALA A 98 -7.29 11.84 18.88
N ASN A 99 -8.60 11.82 18.59
CA ASN A 99 -9.62 12.52 19.37
C ASN A 99 -9.98 11.86 20.72
N LYS A 100 -9.46 10.65 20.98
CA LYS A 100 -9.65 9.92 22.25
C LYS A 100 -8.52 10.16 23.27
N ARG A 101 -7.48 10.91 22.91
CA ARG A 101 -6.36 11.28 23.79
C ARG A 101 -6.57 12.69 24.32
#